data_AF-A0A0F8ZNE0-F1
#
_entry.id   AF-A0A0F8ZNE0-F1
#
_cell.length_a   1.000
_cell.length_b   1.000
_cell.length_c   1.000
_cell.angle_alpha   90.00
_cell.angle_beta   90.00
_cell.angle_gamma   90.00
#
_symmetry.space_group_name_H-M   'P 1'
#
loop_
_entity.id
_entity.type
_entity.pdbx_description
1 polymer ?
#
loop_
_entity_poly.entity_id
_entity_poly.type
_entity_poly.pdbx_seq_one_letter_code
_entity_poly.pdbx_strand_id
1 'polypeptide(L)'
;ALLGVVKGEKVKENFGYLDKVFSRLKELSKGLPREPLWTTVLALLEGISAKEIPLGYSVKMLLRELDGEIRQLAQAGVEGLSQPLPEVLLKNLLFYIAYSRSEAPRAVLVRADYHLDEALPAALLEDSEDGLSPMYHPETAQAIVAALDEEIGQVKESLDRYTMEGGDNEQLLDDASNGLRRISDSLAVVGRSELRASMEQAREQILAFRNNPSDSGKGCLVLVADQLVEGEASLHGWLDNNRQLVDGSAASSEMQVEVNRAQEALLHEVRKGLVTVKNAIVEFIASQ
;
A
#
# COMPACT_ATOMS: atom_id res chain seq x y z
N ALA A 1 -22.81 -7.67 10.42
CA ALA A 1 -21.54 -8.13 11.03
C ALA A 1 -20.34 -7.72 10.18
N LEU A 2 -20.21 -8.15 8.91
CA LEU A 2 -19.14 -7.73 7.99
C LEU A 2 -19.00 -6.21 7.84
N LEU A 3 -20.11 -5.52 7.58
CA LEU A 3 -20.17 -4.06 7.56
C LEU A 3 -19.70 -3.40 8.88
N GLY A 4 -19.91 -4.06 10.02
CA GLY A 4 -19.45 -3.57 11.32
C GLY A 4 -17.94 -3.75 11.50
N VAL A 5 -17.38 -4.88 11.06
CA VAL A 5 -15.91 -5.07 11.00
C VAL A 5 -15.28 -4.03 10.08
N VAL A 6 -15.82 -3.81 8.88
CA VAL A 6 -15.30 -2.82 7.91
C VAL A 6 -15.31 -1.39 8.48
N LYS A 7 -16.33 -1.04 9.27
CA LYS A 7 -16.46 0.26 9.95
C LYS A 7 -15.65 0.37 11.25
N GLY A 8 -15.00 -0.69 11.71
CA GLY A 8 -14.29 -0.71 12.99
C GLY A 8 -15.21 -0.70 14.22
N GLU A 9 -16.49 -1.00 14.05
CA GLU A 9 -17.50 -0.98 15.10
C GLU A 9 -17.69 -2.39 15.69
N LYS A 10 -17.70 -2.53 17.01
CA LYS A 10 -17.96 -3.80 17.74
C LYS A 10 -17.21 -5.00 17.15
N VAL A 11 -15.94 -4.79 16.84
CA VAL A 11 -15.09 -5.69 16.05
C VAL A 11 -15.09 -7.11 16.62
N LYS A 12 -14.89 -7.27 17.95
CA LYS A 12 -14.89 -8.58 18.62
C LYS A 12 -16.23 -9.34 18.51
N GLU A 13 -17.36 -8.65 18.72
CA GLU A 13 -18.69 -9.28 18.61
C GLU A 13 -18.98 -9.66 17.16
N ASN A 14 -18.68 -8.76 16.21
CA ASN A 14 -18.89 -9.00 14.80
C ASN A 14 -18.01 -10.14 14.27
N PHE A 15 -16.77 -10.28 14.74
CA PHE A 15 -15.91 -11.43 14.42
C PHE A 15 -16.50 -12.74 14.93
N GLY A 16 -17.02 -12.79 16.16
CA GLY A 16 -17.66 -14.00 16.69
C GLY A 16 -18.89 -14.43 15.90
N TYR A 17 -19.65 -13.48 15.34
CA TYR A 17 -20.75 -13.80 14.42
C TYR A 17 -20.26 -14.29 13.07
N LEU A 18 -19.25 -13.63 12.48
CA LEU A 18 -18.69 -14.02 11.18
C LEU A 18 -18.04 -15.40 11.22
N ASP A 19 -17.27 -15.69 12.28
CA ASP A 19 -16.63 -17.00 12.46
C ASP A 19 -17.66 -18.14 12.45
N LYS A 20 -18.78 -17.97 13.15
CA LYS A 20 -19.89 -18.94 13.15
C LYS A 20 -20.53 -19.11 11.76
N VAL A 21 -20.77 -18.00 11.07
CA VAL A 21 -21.40 -18.02 9.73
C VAL A 21 -20.49 -18.73 8.73
N PHE A 22 -19.22 -18.34 8.66
CA PHE A 22 -18.26 -18.93 7.72
C PHE A 22 -17.91 -20.37 8.07
N SER A 23 -17.86 -20.73 9.35
CA SER A 23 -17.71 -22.13 9.77
C SER A 23 -18.90 -22.98 9.29
N ARG A 24 -20.13 -22.44 9.38
CA ARG A 24 -21.31 -23.12 8.87
C ARG A 24 -21.32 -23.21 7.35
N LEU A 25 -20.89 -22.15 6.65
CA LEU A 25 -20.75 -22.17 5.20
C LEU A 25 -19.70 -23.18 4.74
N LYS A 26 -18.56 -23.27 5.41
CA LYS A 26 -17.53 -24.28 5.18
C LYS A 26 -18.09 -25.70 5.30
N GLU A 27 -18.83 -25.99 6.37
CA GLU A 27 -19.47 -27.29 6.57
C GLU A 27 -20.51 -27.60 5.48
N LEU A 28 -21.30 -26.60 5.07
CA LEU A 28 -22.32 -26.76 4.01
C LEU A 28 -21.70 -26.92 2.62
N SER A 29 -20.53 -26.35 2.39
CA SER A 29 -19.79 -26.44 1.12
C SER A 29 -18.83 -27.62 1.05
N LYS A 30 -18.80 -28.50 2.04
CA LYS A 30 -17.80 -29.58 2.12
C LYS A 30 -17.85 -30.47 0.89
N GLY A 31 -16.72 -30.61 0.20
CA GLY A 31 -16.62 -31.33 -1.08
C GLY A 31 -17.13 -30.57 -2.30
N LEU A 32 -17.51 -29.29 -2.16
CA LEU A 32 -17.90 -28.41 -3.26
C LEU A 32 -16.78 -27.41 -3.60
N PRO A 33 -16.78 -26.83 -4.82
CA PRO A 33 -15.72 -25.92 -5.28
C PRO A 33 -15.48 -24.72 -4.37
N ARG A 34 -16.48 -24.29 -3.58
CA ARG A 34 -16.40 -23.12 -2.70
C ARG A 34 -15.85 -23.41 -1.29
N GLU A 35 -15.64 -24.67 -0.90
CA GLU A 35 -15.03 -25.02 0.41
C GLU A 35 -13.72 -24.28 0.70
N PRO A 36 -12.77 -24.18 -0.27
CA PRO A 36 -11.49 -23.56 0.01
C PRO A 36 -11.63 -22.06 0.28
N LEU A 37 -12.57 -21.38 -0.39
CA LEU A 37 -12.86 -19.96 -0.15
C LEU A 37 -13.20 -19.69 1.32
N TRP A 38 -14.13 -20.47 1.89
CA TRP A 38 -14.55 -20.25 3.28
C TRP A 38 -13.44 -20.60 4.28
N THR A 39 -12.62 -21.60 3.97
CA THR A 39 -11.45 -21.94 4.77
C THR A 39 -10.45 -20.78 4.79
N THR A 40 -10.15 -20.19 3.63
CA THR A 40 -9.26 -19.03 3.52
C THR A 40 -9.84 -17.79 4.21
N VAL A 41 -11.14 -17.54 4.08
CA VAL A 41 -11.81 -16.42 4.79
C VAL A 41 -11.70 -16.58 6.30
N LEU A 42 -11.92 -17.79 6.83
CA LEU A 42 -11.79 -18.08 8.26
C LEU A 42 -10.36 -17.85 8.76
N ALA A 43 -9.35 -18.14 7.95
CA ALA A 43 -7.96 -17.87 8.27
C ALA A 43 -7.65 -16.36 8.26
N LEU A 44 -8.13 -15.61 7.27
CA LEU A 44 -7.98 -14.16 7.23
C LEU A 44 -8.64 -13.49 8.45
N LEU A 45 -9.88 -13.87 8.78
CA LEU A 45 -10.59 -13.28 9.92
C LEU A 45 -9.90 -13.59 11.25
N GLU A 46 -9.31 -14.78 11.39
CA GLU A 46 -8.52 -15.14 12.58
C GLU A 46 -7.26 -14.26 12.69
N GLY A 47 -6.51 -14.09 11.60
CA GLY A 47 -5.33 -13.21 11.58
C GLY A 47 -5.67 -11.74 11.85
N ILE A 48 -6.80 -11.24 11.36
CA ILE A 48 -7.26 -9.88 11.69
C ILE A 48 -7.64 -9.78 13.18
N SER A 49 -8.31 -10.81 13.73
CA SER A 49 -8.70 -10.86 15.15
C SER A 49 -7.47 -10.92 16.07
N ALA A 50 -6.44 -11.65 15.66
CA ALA A 50 -5.13 -11.71 16.33
C ALA A 50 -4.31 -10.41 16.20
N LYS A 51 -4.77 -9.46 15.37
CA LYS A 51 -4.06 -8.23 14.99
C LYS A 51 -2.74 -8.45 14.25
N GLU A 52 -2.55 -9.64 13.69
CA GLU A 52 -1.40 -9.98 12.85
C GLU A 52 -1.64 -9.54 11.40
N ILE A 53 -2.92 -9.43 11.00
CA ILE A 53 -3.33 -8.89 9.71
C ILE A 53 -3.99 -7.52 9.95
N PRO A 54 -3.51 -6.44 9.32
CA PRO A 54 -4.08 -5.11 9.50
C PRO A 54 -5.47 -5.07 8.86
N LEU A 55 -6.39 -4.33 9.47
CA LEU A 55 -7.63 -3.98 8.79
C LEU A 55 -7.44 -2.72 7.93
N GLY A 56 -6.55 -2.82 6.94
CA GLY A 56 -6.25 -1.76 5.97
C GLY A 56 -7.36 -1.57 4.91
N TYR A 57 -7.18 -0.61 4.01
CA TYR A 57 -8.13 -0.33 2.93
C TYR A 57 -8.39 -1.56 2.05
N SER A 58 -7.33 -2.25 1.63
CA SER A 58 -7.45 -3.40 0.72
C SER A 58 -8.14 -4.61 1.36
N VAL A 59 -7.82 -4.90 2.64
CA VAL A 59 -8.54 -5.92 3.42
C VAL A 59 -10.01 -5.56 3.57
N LYS A 60 -10.33 -4.27 3.79
CA LYS A 60 -11.74 -3.81 3.82
C LYS A 60 -12.45 -3.97 2.47
N MET A 61 -11.76 -3.79 1.35
CA MET A 61 -12.35 -4.02 0.01
C MET A 61 -12.61 -5.51 -0.24
N LEU A 62 -11.67 -6.39 0.13
CA LEU A 62 -11.89 -7.84 0.05
C LEU A 62 -13.07 -8.30 0.91
N LEU A 63 -13.22 -7.74 2.11
CA LEU A 63 -14.39 -8.02 2.95
C LEU A 63 -15.71 -7.51 2.32
N ARG A 64 -15.68 -6.43 1.53
CA ARG A 64 -16.88 -5.95 0.80
C ARG A 64 -17.22 -6.84 -0.39
N GLU A 65 -16.21 -7.31 -1.13
CA GLU A 65 -16.39 -8.26 -2.22
C GLU A 65 -16.97 -9.58 -1.71
N LEU A 66 -16.44 -10.07 -0.57
CA LEU A 66 -16.96 -11.21 0.16
C LEU A 66 -18.42 -11.02 0.62
N ASP A 67 -18.81 -9.83 1.07
CA ASP A 67 -20.21 -9.52 1.41
C ASP A 67 -21.13 -9.62 0.16
N GLY A 68 -20.62 -9.25 -1.02
CA GLY A 68 -21.29 -9.45 -2.29
C GLY A 68 -21.53 -10.93 -2.61
N GLU A 69 -20.49 -11.76 -2.48
CA GLU A 69 -20.57 -13.21 -2.66
C GLU A 69 -21.59 -13.87 -1.72
N ILE A 70 -21.63 -13.44 -0.44
CA ILE A 70 -22.60 -13.95 0.53
C ILE A 70 -24.02 -13.57 0.14
N ARG A 71 -24.25 -12.35 -0.38
CA ARG A 71 -25.58 -11.94 -0.84
C ARG A 71 -26.02 -12.75 -2.06
N GLN A 72 -25.12 -12.98 -3.01
CA GLN A 72 -25.42 -13.82 -4.17
C GLN A 72 -25.74 -15.26 -3.73
N LEU A 73 -24.96 -15.81 -2.81
CA LEU A 73 -25.21 -17.13 -2.24
C LEU A 73 -26.56 -17.20 -1.51
N ALA A 74 -26.91 -16.17 -0.74
CA ALA A 74 -28.20 -16.10 -0.05
C ALA A 74 -29.40 -16.02 -1.02
N GLN A 75 -29.21 -15.43 -2.22
CA GLN A 75 -30.23 -15.39 -3.27
C GLN A 75 -30.32 -16.70 -4.05
N ALA A 76 -29.19 -17.32 -4.36
CA ALA A 76 -29.10 -18.55 -5.14
C ALA A 76 -29.41 -19.82 -4.30
N GLY A 77 -29.37 -19.74 -2.97
CA GLY A 77 -29.64 -20.87 -2.09
C GLY A 77 -28.60 -21.99 -2.26
N VAL A 78 -29.05 -23.25 -2.19
CA VAL A 78 -28.16 -24.43 -2.24
C VAL A 78 -27.42 -24.54 -3.58
N GLU A 79 -28.03 -24.10 -4.68
CA GLU A 79 -27.38 -24.09 -6.02
C GLU A 79 -26.19 -23.14 -6.07
N GLY A 80 -26.20 -22.08 -5.27
CA GLY A 80 -25.08 -21.14 -5.15
C GLY A 80 -23.81 -21.77 -4.57
N LEU A 81 -23.92 -22.86 -3.80
CA LEU A 81 -22.74 -23.57 -3.26
C LEU A 81 -22.00 -24.38 -4.33
N SER A 82 -22.69 -24.75 -5.40
CA SER A 82 -22.14 -25.48 -6.55
C SER A 82 -21.59 -24.56 -7.65
N GLN A 83 -21.74 -23.24 -7.49
CA GLN A 83 -21.18 -22.27 -8.43
C GLN A 83 -19.65 -22.33 -8.44
N PRO A 84 -19.03 -21.96 -9.56
CA PRO A 84 -17.58 -21.89 -9.66
C PRO A 84 -17.00 -21.01 -8.55
N LEU A 85 -15.80 -21.41 -8.11
CA LEU A 85 -15.02 -20.71 -7.11
C LEU A 85 -14.61 -19.33 -7.68
N PRO A 86 -14.86 -18.22 -6.96
CA PRO A 86 -14.31 -16.92 -7.34
C PRO A 86 -12.79 -16.94 -7.15
N GLU A 87 -12.06 -17.37 -8.18
CA GLU A 87 -10.62 -17.60 -8.14
C GLU A 87 -9.82 -16.32 -7.83
N VAL A 88 -10.29 -15.18 -8.32
CA VAL A 88 -9.66 -13.86 -8.07
C VAL A 88 -9.73 -13.51 -6.59
N LEU A 89 -10.92 -13.60 -5.99
CA LEU A 89 -11.12 -13.37 -4.56
C LEU A 89 -10.27 -14.33 -3.72
N LEU A 90 -10.26 -15.62 -4.06
CA LEU A 90 -9.44 -16.60 -3.35
C LEU A 90 -7.94 -16.28 -3.43
N LYS A 91 -7.41 -15.98 -4.63
CA LYS A 91 -6.00 -15.63 -4.81
C LYS A 91 -5.61 -14.40 -3.99
N ASN A 92 -6.45 -13.36 -4.01
CA ASN A 92 -6.22 -12.16 -3.24
C ASN A 92 -6.21 -12.46 -1.73
N LEU A 93 -7.17 -13.26 -1.23
CA LEU A 93 -7.19 -13.66 0.18
C LEU A 93 -5.93 -14.44 0.59
N LEU A 94 -5.49 -15.41 -0.23
CA LEU A 94 -4.27 -16.18 0.00
C LEU A 94 -3.02 -15.28 0.01
N PHE A 95 -2.95 -14.32 -0.92
CA PHE A 95 -1.87 -13.34 -0.96
C PHE A 95 -1.76 -12.56 0.36
N TYR A 96 -2.85 -12.02 0.90
CA TYR A 96 -2.80 -11.27 2.17
C TYR A 96 -2.44 -12.14 3.37
N ILE A 97 -2.92 -13.39 3.42
CA ILE A 97 -2.57 -14.33 4.50
C ILE A 97 -1.07 -14.62 4.48
N ALA A 98 -0.51 -14.83 3.30
CA ALA A 98 0.89 -15.17 3.17
C ALA A 98 1.81 -13.96 3.33
N TYR A 99 1.43 -12.81 2.78
CA TYR A 99 2.18 -11.55 2.92
C TYR A 99 2.23 -11.04 4.36
N SER A 100 1.14 -11.20 5.13
CA SER A 100 1.09 -10.80 6.54
C SER A 100 1.88 -11.70 7.49
N ARG A 101 2.32 -12.88 7.03
CA ARG A 101 3.00 -13.91 7.85
C ARG A 101 2.28 -14.17 9.19
N SER A 102 0.95 -14.19 9.16
CA SER A 102 0.16 -14.43 10.37
C SER A 102 0.50 -15.81 10.95
N GLU A 103 0.83 -15.83 12.24
CA GLU A 103 1.11 -17.01 13.07
C GLU A 103 -0.18 -17.61 13.67
N ALA A 104 -1.33 -17.01 13.36
CA ALA A 104 -2.63 -17.55 13.68
C ALA A 104 -2.77 -19.00 13.15
N PRO A 105 -3.29 -19.95 13.96
CA PRO A 105 -3.29 -21.37 13.62
C PRO A 105 -3.90 -21.71 12.25
N ARG A 106 -5.01 -21.06 11.86
CA ARG A 106 -5.65 -21.29 10.56
C ARG A 106 -4.86 -20.64 9.42
N ALA A 107 -4.21 -19.51 9.66
CA ALA A 107 -3.34 -18.87 8.66
C ALA A 107 -2.11 -19.72 8.35
N VAL A 108 -1.49 -20.31 9.37
CA VAL A 108 -0.37 -21.27 9.21
C VAL A 108 -0.81 -22.49 8.42
N LEU A 109 -1.97 -23.07 8.74
CA LEU A 109 -2.51 -24.22 7.98
C LEU A 109 -2.77 -23.87 6.52
N VAL A 110 -3.40 -22.72 6.24
CA VAL A 110 -3.65 -22.28 4.85
C VAL A 110 -2.34 -22.01 4.10
N ARG A 111 -1.31 -21.43 4.76
CA ARG A 111 0.01 -21.24 4.14
C ARG A 111 0.66 -22.57 3.77
N ALA A 112 0.59 -23.56 4.67
CA ALA A 112 1.12 -24.90 4.41
C ALA A 112 0.34 -25.62 3.30
N ASP A 113 -0.99 -25.60 3.35
CA ASP A 113 -1.87 -26.29 2.38
C ASP A 113 -1.67 -25.78 0.94
N TYR A 114 -1.38 -24.49 0.79
CA TYR A 114 -1.18 -23.83 -0.51
C TYR A 114 0.30 -23.59 -0.86
N HIS A 115 1.24 -24.07 -0.05
CA HIS A 115 2.68 -23.85 -0.22
C HIS A 115 3.03 -22.36 -0.43
N LEU A 116 2.33 -21.46 0.27
CA LEU A 116 2.41 -20.02 0.00
C LEU A 116 3.80 -19.45 0.33
N ASP A 117 4.50 -20.03 1.32
CA ASP A 117 5.84 -19.61 1.71
C ASP A 117 6.88 -19.83 0.59
N GLU A 118 6.64 -20.79 -0.32
CA GLU A 118 7.49 -21.07 -1.49
C GLU A 118 7.02 -20.33 -2.75
N ALA A 119 5.74 -19.95 -2.80
CA ALA A 119 5.12 -19.32 -3.95
C ALA A 119 5.27 -17.78 -3.99
N LEU A 120 5.62 -17.15 -2.87
CA LEU A 120 5.84 -15.70 -2.81
C LEU A 120 7.23 -15.31 -3.34
N PRO A 121 7.31 -14.30 -4.22
CA PRO A 121 8.58 -13.71 -4.60
C PRO A 121 9.33 -13.19 -3.36
N ALA A 122 10.61 -13.56 -3.21
CA ALA A 122 11.45 -13.15 -2.10
C ALA A 122 11.50 -11.61 -1.90
N ALA A 123 11.38 -10.85 -3.00
CA ALA A 123 11.33 -9.38 -2.97
C ALA A 123 10.13 -8.79 -2.20
N LEU A 124 9.02 -9.55 -2.05
CA LEU A 124 7.87 -9.12 -1.24
C LEU A 124 8.03 -9.48 0.24
N LEU A 125 8.97 -10.37 0.55
CA LEU A 125 9.24 -10.85 1.91
C LEU A 125 10.27 -9.96 2.64
N GLU A 126 11.12 -9.23 1.91
CA GLU A 126 12.08 -8.26 2.47
C GLU A 126 11.36 -7.03 3.07
N ASP A 127 10.21 -6.64 2.53
CA ASP A 127 9.35 -5.55 3.04
C ASP A 127 8.64 -5.84 4.39
N SER A 128 8.80 -7.05 4.94
CA SER A 128 7.93 -7.55 6.02
C SER A 128 8.44 -7.36 7.46
N GLU A 129 9.67 -6.86 7.67
CA GLU A 129 10.21 -6.68 9.04
C GLU A 129 9.52 -5.56 9.83
N ASP A 130 8.98 -4.53 9.17
CA ASP A 130 8.36 -3.36 9.83
C ASP A 130 6.82 -3.36 9.84
N GLY A 131 6.19 -4.41 9.31
CA GLY A 131 4.74 -4.52 9.24
C GLY A 131 4.13 -3.72 8.08
N LEU A 132 3.42 -4.44 7.22
CA LEU A 132 2.40 -3.93 6.31
C LEU A 132 2.74 -2.58 5.65
N SER A 133 3.64 -2.60 4.67
CA SER A 133 3.72 -1.51 3.70
C SER A 133 2.32 -1.35 3.05
N PRO A 134 1.67 -0.17 3.12
CA PRO A 134 0.31 -0.02 2.60
C PRO A 134 0.27 -0.36 1.11
N MET A 135 -0.60 -1.28 0.69
CA MET A 135 -0.89 -1.42 -0.75
C MET A 135 -1.63 -0.16 -1.20
N TYR A 136 -0.91 0.73 -1.89
CA TYR A 136 -1.46 1.90 -2.56
C TYR A 136 -2.16 1.48 -3.85
N HIS A 137 -3.23 2.18 -4.23
CA HIS A 137 -3.82 2.06 -5.57
C HIS A 137 -2.77 2.39 -6.63
N PRO A 138 -2.77 1.76 -7.82
CA PRO A 138 -1.74 1.97 -8.85
C PRO A 138 -1.52 3.44 -9.22
N GLU A 139 -2.61 4.21 -9.32
CA GLU A 139 -2.55 5.65 -9.63
C GLU A 139 -1.93 6.47 -8.49
N THR A 140 -2.18 6.06 -7.24
CA THR A 140 -1.59 6.70 -6.05
C THR A 140 -0.10 6.32 -5.93
N ALA A 141 0.24 5.05 -6.13
CA ALA A 141 1.61 4.59 -6.17
C ALA A 141 2.40 5.31 -7.28
N GLN A 142 1.81 5.44 -8.47
CA GLN A 142 2.43 6.14 -9.60
C GLN A 142 2.59 7.64 -9.32
N ALA A 143 1.62 8.30 -8.69
CA ALA A 143 1.75 9.71 -8.30
C ALA A 143 2.81 9.93 -7.23
N ILE A 144 2.94 9.00 -6.26
CA ILE A 144 3.98 9.03 -5.24
C ILE A 144 5.36 8.85 -5.88
N VAL A 145 5.53 7.85 -6.76
CA VAL A 145 6.80 7.64 -7.47
C VAL A 145 7.15 8.85 -8.33
N ALA A 146 6.20 9.38 -9.10
CA ALA A 146 6.45 10.55 -9.94
C ALA A 146 6.87 11.79 -9.12
N ALA A 147 6.27 12.02 -7.95
CA ALA A 147 6.65 13.11 -7.06
C ALA A 147 8.04 12.89 -6.45
N LEU A 148 8.38 11.65 -6.09
CA LEU A 148 9.70 11.29 -5.59
C LEU A 148 10.78 11.40 -6.67
N ASP A 149 10.50 10.98 -7.91
CA ASP A 149 11.42 11.14 -9.04
C ASP A 149 11.71 12.62 -9.32
N GLU A 150 10.70 13.49 -9.22
CA GLU A 150 10.89 14.93 -9.37
C GLU A 150 11.81 15.50 -8.29
N GLU A 151 11.59 15.11 -7.03
CA GLU A 151 12.43 15.53 -5.90
C GLU A 151 13.86 14.98 -6.00
N ILE A 152 14.03 13.71 -6.41
CA ILE A 152 15.36 13.11 -6.63
C ILE A 152 16.07 13.82 -7.79
N GLY A 153 15.35 14.14 -8.87
CA GLY A 153 15.87 14.91 -10.00
C GLY A 153 16.41 16.28 -9.58
N GLN A 154 15.68 16.99 -8.71
CA GLN A 154 16.13 18.29 -8.17
C GLN A 154 17.40 18.18 -7.31
N VAL A 155 17.53 17.10 -6.53
CA VAL A 155 18.75 16.83 -5.75
C VAL A 155 19.93 16.56 -6.67
N LYS A 156 19.76 15.71 -7.70
CA LYS A 156 20.80 15.41 -8.69
C LYS A 156 21.24 16.65 -9.44
N GLU A 157 20.30 17.48 -9.90
CA GLU A 157 20.60 18.76 -10.57
C GLU A 157 21.42 19.70 -9.67
N SER A 158 21.09 19.76 -8.38
CA SER A 158 21.82 20.60 -7.41
C SER A 158 23.27 20.13 -7.25
N LEU A 159 23.48 18.81 -7.16
CA LEU A 159 24.82 18.20 -7.05
C LEU A 159 25.65 18.35 -8.35
N ASP A 160 25.01 18.18 -9.50
CA ASP A 160 25.63 18.37 -10.81
C ASP A 160 26.06 19.82 -10.99
N ARG A 161 25.15 20.77 -10.71
CA ARG A 161 25.46 22.20 -10.75
C ARG A 161 26.57 22.57 -9.80
N TYR A 162 26.58 22.05 -8.57
CA TYR A 162 27.65 22.31 -7.61
C TYR A 162 29.01 21.86 -8.18
N THR A 163 29.05 20.69 -8.82
CA THR A 163 30.26 20.15 -9.43
C THR A 163 30.70 20.96 -10.66
N MET A 164 29.75 21.39 -11.50
CA MET A 164 30.02 22.17 -12.71
C MET A 164 30.40 23.63 -12.43
N GLU A 165 29.80 24.25 -11.40
CA GLU A 165 30.08 25.63 -10.97
C GLU A 165 31.40 25.76 -10.17
N GLY A 166 32.15 24.67 -10.01
CA GLY A 166 33.47 24.67 -9.37
C GLY A 166 33.46 24.44 -7.85
N GLY A 167 32.29 24.26 -7.24
CA GLY A 167 32.14 23.95 -5.82
C GLY A 167 32.05 25.14 -4.87
N ASP A 168 31.84 26.36 -5.39
CA ASP A 168 31.80 27.58 -4.58
C ASP A 168 30.41 27.92 -4.02
N ASN A 169 29.36 27.25 -4.50
CA ASN A 169 27.97 27.56 -4.16
C ASN A 169 27.41 26.60 -3.09
N GLU A 170 27.74 26.84 -1.82
CA GLU A 170 27.31 26.02 -0.69
C GLU A 170 25.78 25.88 -0.58
N GLN A 171 25.02 26.84 -1.11
CA GLN A 171 23.56 26.79 -1.14
C GLN A 171 23.04 25.55 -1.88
N LEU A 172 23.74 25.10 -2.92
CA LEU A 172 23.35 23.89 -3.68
C LEU A 172 23.49 22.62 -2.84
N LEU A 173 24.46 22.56 -1.92
CA LEU A 173 24.60 21.44 -0.97
C LEU A 173 23.51 21.47 0.11
N ASP A 174 23.10 22.66 0.53
CA ASP A 174 21.98 22.85 1.45
C ASP A 174 20.65 22.45 0.80
N ASP A 175 20.44 22.84 -0.46
CA ASP A 175 19.25 22.50 -1.24
C ASP A 175 19.17 20.97 -1.47
N ALA A 176 20.29 20.34 -1.85
CA ALA A 176 20.40 18.89 -1.99
C ALA A 176 20.12 18.15 -0.66
N SER A 177 20.72 18.61 0.45
CA SER A 177 20.49 18.05 1.78
C SER A 177 19.03 18.15 2.23
N ASN A 178 18.38 19.29 1.93
CA ASN A 178 16.98 19.51 2.23
C ASN A 178 16.06 18.63 1.36
N GLY A 179 16.41 18.42 0.09
CA GLY A 179 15.70 17.50 -0.81
C GLY A 179 15.75 16.06 -0.30
N LEU A 180 16.94 15.57 0.06
CA LEU A 180 17.10 14.22 0.63
C LEU A 180 16.27 14.00 1.91
N ARG A 181 16.13 15.03 2.74
CA ARG A 181 15.24 14.98 3.91
C ARG A 181 13.77 14.82 3.51
N ARG A 182 13.28 15.61 2.54
CA ARG A 182 11.89 15.50 2.05
C ARG A 182 11.61 14.13 1.43
N ILE A 183 12.56 13.60 0.68
CA ILE A 183 12.50 12.25 0.09
C ILE A 183 12.42 11.21 1.22
N SER A 184 13.28 11.30 2.23
CA SER A 184 13.30 10.40 3.39
C SER A 184 12.00 10.44 4.21
N ASP A 185 11.44 11.62 4.42
CA ASP A 185 10.15 11.82 5.11
C ASP A 185 9.00 11.19 4.30
N SER A 186 9.03 11.32 2.98
CA SER A 186 8.03 10.72 2.08
C SER A 186 8.16 9.18 2.03
N LEU A 187 9.38 8.65 1.97
CA LEU A 187 9.64 7.21 2.04
C LEU A 187 9.20 6.58 3.37
N ALA A 188 9.28 7.34 4.48
CA ALA A 188 8.74 6.91 5.77
C ALA A 188 7.21 6.71 5.70
N VAL A 189 6.50 7.62 5.03
CA VAL A 189 5.04 7.54 4.85
C VAL A 189 4.64 6.34 3.98
N VAL A 190 5.49 5.97 3.01
CA VAL A 190 5.28 4.83 2.10
C VAL A 190 5.75 3.51 2.73
N GLY A 191 6.36 3.54 3.92
CA GLY A 191 6.84 2.35 4.62
C GLY A 191 8.05 1.70 3.94
N ARG A 192 8.96 2.50 3.38
CA ARG A 192 10.19 2.07 2.71
C ARG A 192 11.40 2.37 3.60
N SER A 193 11.59 1.61 4.67
CA SER A 193 12.60 1.90 5.70
C SER A 193 14.04 1.76 5.19
N GLU A 194 14.32 0.81 4.30
CA GLU A 194 15.65 0.63 3.68
C GLU A 194 16.02 1.81 2.77
N LEU A 195 15.13 2.19 1.84
CA LEU A 195 15.35 3.34 0.97
C LEU A 195 15.49 4.63 1.79
N ARG A 196 14.68 4.79 2.83
CA ARG A 196 14.81 5.92 3.76
C ARG A 196 16.19 5.96 4.42
N ALA A 197 16.70 4.81 4.90
CA ALA A 197 18.02 4.74 5.51
C ALA A 197 19.12 5.11 4.51
N SER A 198 19.02 4.65 3.25
CA SER A 198 19.93 5.02 2.17
C SER A 198 19.92 6.54 1.89
N MET A 199 18.73 7.15 1.79
CA MET A 199 18.60 8.61 1.57
C MET A 199 19.14 9.45 2.73
N GLU A 200 18.98 8.98 3.97
CA GLU A 200 19.54 9.65 5.14
C GLU A 200 21.07 9.53 5.18
N GLN A 201 21.62 8.37 4.81
CA GLN A 201 23.07 8.18 4.67
C GLN A 201 23.66 9.08 3.58
N ALA A 202 22.98 9.24 2.46
CA ALA A 202 23.37 10.19 1.40
C ALA A 202 23.37 11.64 1.93
N ARG A 203 22.38 11.99 2.77
CA ARG A 203 22.26 13.32 3.39
C ARG A 203 23.42 13.58 4.34
N GLU A 204 23.78 12.62 5.18
CA GLU A 204 24.94 12.71 6.08
C GLU A 204 26.25 12.90 5.32
N GLN A 205 26.42 12.21 4.20
CA GLN A 205 27.59 12.34 3.32
C GLN A 205 27.73 13.75 2.73
N ILE A 206 26.63 14.36 2.26
CA ILE A 206 26.63 15.75 1.76
C ILE A 206 26.98 16.71 2.89
N LEU A 207 26.39 16.55 4.08
CA LEU A 207 26.66 17.43 5.23
C LEU A 207 28.10 17.30 5.72
N ALA A 208 28.66 16.10 5.74
CA ALA A 208 30.06 15.86 6.09
C ALA A 208 31.00 16.55 5.09
N PHE A 209 30.70 16.45 3.79
CA PHE A 209 31.46 17.14 2.75
C PHE A 209 31.35 18.67 2.89
N ARG A 210 30.15 19.20 3.14
CA ARG A 210 29.92 20.64 3.37
C ARG A 210 30.74 21.20 4.53
N ASN A 211 30.90 20.43 5.61
CA ASN A 211 31.67 20.87 6.78
C ASN A 211 33.19 20.80 6.57
N ASN A 212 33.67 20.01 5.60
CA ASN A 212 35.09 19.87 5.28
C ASN A 212 35.31 19.67 3.77
N PRO A 213 35.10 20.72 2.96
CA PRO A 213 35.18 20.61 1.52
C PRO A 213 36.62 20.39 1.08
N SER A 214 36.85 19.36 0.26
CA SER A 214 38.16 19.06 -0.32
C SER A 214 38.00 18.47 -1.71
N ASP A 215 38.97 18.72 -2.60
CA ASP A 215 38.96 18.15 -3.94
C ASP A 215 38.96 16.61 -3.93
N SER A 216 39.65 16.00 -2.96
CA SER A 216 39.61 14.55 -2.74
C SER A 216 38.25 14.05 -2.22
N GLY A 217 37.50 14.92 -1.53
CA GLY A 217 36.16 14.63 -1.01
C GLY A 217 35.05 14.70 -2.05
N LYS A 218 35.27 15.31 -3.23
CA LYS A 218 34.28 15.40 -4.31
C LYS A 218 33.81 14.03 -4.81
N GLY A 219 34.64 12.99 -4.67
CA GLY A 219 34.24 11.60 -4.96
C GLY A 219 33.05 11.12 -4.12
N CYS A 220 32.85 11.69 -2.93
CA CYS A 220 31.68 11.41 -2.08
C CYS A 220 30.37 11.85 -2.74
N LEU A 221 30.37 12.99 -3.45
CA LEU A 221 29.16 13.48 -4.14
C LEU A 221 28.79 12.59 -5.33
N VAL A 222 29.78 12.00 -5.99
CA VAL A 222 29.55 10.99 -7.05
C VAL A 222 28.92 9.73 -6.46
N LEU A 223 29.43 9.25 -5.31
CA LEU A 223 28.81 8.11 -4.62
C LEU A 223 27.37 8.39 -4.20
N VAL A 224 27.08 9.60 -3.74
CA VAL A 224 25.70 10.02 -3.42
C VAL A 224 24.84 10.03 -4.69
N ALA A 225 25.35 10.50 -5.83
CA ALA A 225 24.62 10.44 -7.09
C ALA A 225 24.31 9.00 -7.53
N ASP A 226 25.26 8.07 -7.35
CA ASP A 226 25.05 6.64 -7.60
C ASP A 226 23.96 6.06 -6.68
N GLN A 227 23.98 6.41 -5.38
CA GLN A 227 22.95 6.00 -4.41
C GLN A 227 21.55 6.51 -4.80
N LEU A 228 21.46 7.72 -5.35
CA LEU A 228 20.19 8.28 -5.84
C LEU A 228 19.66 7.49 -7.04
N VAL A 229 20.52 7.10 -7.97
CA VAL A 229 20.15 6.28 -9.15
C VAL A 229 19.68 4.89 -8.74
N GLU A 230 20.37 4.25 -7.80
CA GLU A 230 19.92 2.97 -7.24
C GLU A 230 18.57 3.12 -6.53
N GLY A 231 18.38 4.21 -5.79
CA GLY A 231 17.11 4.56 -5.14
C GLY A 231 15.94 4.71 -6.13
N GLU A 232 16.15 5.41 -7.25
CA GLU A 232 15.17 5.53 -8.34
C GLU A 232 14.81 4.14 -8.92
N ALA A 233 15.82 3.32 -9.21
CA ALA A 233 15.62 1.97 -9.75
C ALA A 233 14.80 1.07 -8.80
N SER A 234 15.11 1.10 -7.50
CA SER A 234 14.35 0.38 -6.48
C SER A 234 12.91 0.89 -6.35
N LEU A 235 12.68 2.20 -6.46
CA LEU A 235 11.35 2.80 -6.40
C LEU A 235 10.48 2.41 -7.61
N HIS A 236 11.07 2.40 -8.81
CA HIS A 236 10.41 1.91 -10.02
C HIS A 236 10.14 0.41 -9.98
N GLY A 237 11.10 -0.39 -9.49
CA GLY A 237 10.89 -1.83 -9.27
C GLY A 237 9.74 -2.11 -8.30
N TRP A 238 9.60 -1.29 -7.26
CA TRP A 238 8.44 -1.33 -6.37
C TRP A 238 7.13 -0.99 -7.10
N LEU A 239 7.09 0.07 -7.91
CA LEU A 239 5.91 0.47 -8.66
C LEU A 239 5.46 -0.63 -9.65
N ASP A 240 6.41 -1.26 -10.33
CA ASP A 240 6.13 -2.35 -11.27
C ASP A 240 5.62 -3.59 -10.54
N ASN A 241 6.17 -3.91 -9.36
CA ASN A 241 5.65 -4.97 -8.49
C ASN A 241 4.23 -4.64 -8.00
N ASN A 242 3.98 -3.38 -7.60
CA ASN A 242 2.65 -2.92 -7.18
C ASN A 242 1.64 -3.03 -8.33
N ARG A 243 2.04 -2.64 -9.55
CA ARG A 243 1.23 -2.81 -10.77
C ARG A 243 1.00 -4.26 -11.10
N GLN A 244 2.00 -5.14 -11.05
CA GLN A 244 1.82 -6.57 -11.33
C GLN A 244 0.92 -7.27 -10.30
N LEU A 245 0.93 -6.83 -9.05
CA LEU A 245 0.00 -7.32 -8.03
C LEU A 245 -1.45 -6.87 -8.31
N VAL A 246 -1.64 -5.73 -8.96
CA VAL A 246 -2.97 -5.22 -9.35
C VAL A 246 -3.40 -5.75 -10.73
N ASP A 247 -2.50 -5.84 -11.71
CA ASP A 247 -2.73 -6.39 -13.05
C ASP A 247 -2.73 -7.94 -13.06
N GLY A 248 -2.13 -8.61 -12.08
CA GLY A 248 -2.33 -10.04 -11.84
C GLY A 248 -3.77 -10.39 -11.43
N SER A 249 -4.58 -9.37 -11.14
CA SER A 249 -6.04 -9.42 -10.94
C SER A 249 -6.83 -8.97 -12.19
N ALA A 250 -6.19 -8.86 -13.37
CA ALA A 250 -6.78 -8.40 -14.63
C ALA A 250 -7.81 -9.36 -15.26
N ALA A 251 -8.91 -9.60 -14.55
CA ALA A 251 -10.15 -10.11 -15.12
C ALA A 251 -11.41 -9.34 -14.68
N SER A 252 -11.31 -8.24 -13.93
CA SER A 252 -12.48 -7.45 -13.53
C SER A 252 -12.38 -5.98 -13.95
N SER A 253 -12.31 -5.77 -15.27
CA SER A 253 -12.44 -4.47 -15.96
C SER A 253 -13.76 -3.73 -15.65
N GLU A 254 -14.67 -4.34 -14.90
CA GLU A 254 -15.96 -3.76 -14.50
C GLU A 254 -15.89 -3.01 -13.15
N MET A 255 -14.88 -3.26 -12.31
CA MET A 255 -14.80 -2.63 -10.98
C MET A 255 -14.15 -1.23 -10.99
N GLN A 256 -13.22 -0.99 -11.92
CA GLN A 256 -12.56 0.31 -12.10
C GLN A 256 -13.56 1.41 -12.54
N VAL A 257 -14.61 1.03 -13.27
CA VAL A 257 -15.58 1.95 -13.86
C VAL A 257 -16.60 2.47 -12.83
N GLU A 258 -16.98 1.66 -11.84
CA GLU A 258 -17.95 2.05 -10.81
C GLU A 258 -17.32 2.84 -9.63
N VAL A 259 -16.02 2.63 -9.35
CA VAL A 259 -15.27 3.41 -8.34
C VAL A 259 -15.02 4.84 -8.81
N ASN A 260 -14.71 5.03 -10.09
CA ASN A 260 -14.55 6.37 -10.69
C ASN A 260 -15.84 7.21 -10.62
N ARG A 261 -17.01 6.58 -10.84
CA ARG A 261 -18.32 7.25 -10.70
C ARG A 261 -18.64 7.69 -9.28
N ALA A 262 -18.24 6.90 -8.28
CA ALA A 262 -18.46 7.26 -6.87
C ALA A 262 -17.53 8.38 -6.40
N GLN A 263 -16.30 8.48 -6.95
CA GLN A 263 -15.33 9.53 -6.63
C GLN A 263 -15.68 10.89 -7.25
N GLU A 264 -16.25 10.92 -8.47
CA GLU A 264 -16.76 12.17 -9.07
C GLU A 264 -17.87 12.82 -8.23
N ALA A 265 -18.78 12.02 -7.65
CA ALA A 265 -19.85 12.51 -6.79
C ALA A 265 -19.33 13.13 -5.49
N LEU A 266 -18.26 12.57 -4.91
CA LEU A 266 -17.65 13.08 -3.67
C LEU A 266 -16.81 14.34 -3.91
N LEU A 267 -16.07 14.41 -5.03
CA LEU A 267 -15.32 15.62 -5.42
C LEU A 267 -16.24 16.82 -5.70
N HIS A 268 -17.47 16.56 -6.17
CA HIS A 268 -18.45 17.63 -6.37
C HIS A 268 -18.96 18.20 -5.03
N GLU A 269 -19.15 17.35 -4.01
CA GLU A 269 -19.63 17.77 -2.69
C GLU A 269 -18.55 18.53 -1.88
N VAL A 270 -17.28 18.12 -1.98
CA VAL A 270 -16.15 18.83 -1.36
C VAL A 270 -15.94 20.21 -1.99
N ARG A 271 -16.18 20.35 -3.30
CA ARG A 271 -16.09 21.64 -4.01
C ARG A 271 -17.20 22.60 -3.58
N LYS A 272 -18.40 22.11 -3.27
CA LYS A 272 -19.50 22.90 -2.68
C LYS A 272 -19.13 23.43 -1.29
N GLY A 273 -18.55 22.59 -0.42
CA GLY A 273 -18.11 22.99 0.92
C GLY A 273 -17.05 24.10 0.91
N LEU A 274 -16.09 24.04 -0.03
CA LEU A 274 -15.05 25.06 -0.20
C LEU A 274 -15.59 26.43 -0.66
N VAL A 275 -16.65 26.46 -1.46
CA VAL A 275 -17.29 27.72 -1.89
C VAL A 275 -18.03 28.39 -0.73
N THR A 276 -18.67 27.61 0.15
CA THR A 276 -19.33 28.15 1.35
C THR A 276 -18.35 28.79 2.33
N VAL A 277 -17.18 28.15 2.54
CA VAL A 277 -16.11 28.71 3.40
C VAL A 277 -15.49 29.96 2.77
N LYS A 278 -15.24 29.96 1.46
CA LYS A 278 -14.73 31.14 0.74
C LYS A 278 -15.69 32.34 0.86
N ASN A 279 -17.00 32.11 0.71
CA ASN A 279 -17.98 33.19 0.81
C ASN A 279 -18.07 33.75 2.24
N ALA A 280 -18.01 32.90 3.26
CA ALA A 280 -17.99 33.35 4.66
C ALA A 280 -16.75 34.20 5.01
N ILE A 281 -15.60 33.91 4.41
CA ILE A 281 -14.36 34.71 4.59
C ILE A 281 -14.48 36.07 3.87
N VAL A 282 -15.04 36.10 2.66
CA VAL A 282 -15.25 37.35 1.92
C VAL A 282 -16.25 38.25 2.65
N GLU A 283 -17.31 37.68 3.24
CA GLU A 283 -18.31 38.42 4.03
C GLU A 283 -17.71 38.99 5.33
N PHE A 284 -16.78 38.27 5.98
CA PHE A 284 -16.06 38.75 7.16
C PHE A 284 -15.04 39.86 6.84
N ILE A 285 -14.38 39.81 5.68
CA ILE A 285 -13.45 40.85 5.24
C ILE A 285 -14.21 42.12 4.80
N ALA A 286 -15.42 41.98 4.26
CA ALA A 286 -16.27 43.11 3.90
C ALA A 286 -16.97 43.78 5.09
N SER A 287 -16.96 43.15 6.28
CA SER A 287 -17.55 43.69 7.52
C SER A 287 -16.54 44.28 8.50
N GLN A 288 -15.26 44.41 8.11
CA GLN A 288 -14.23 45.21 8.79
C GLN A 288 -13.96 46.53 8.08
#